data_AF-A0A228JAU6-F1
#
_entry.id   AF-A0A228JAU6-F1
#
_cell.length_a   1.000
_cell.length_b   1.000
_cell.length_c   1.000
_cell.angle_alpha   90.00
_cell.angle_beta   90.00
_cell.angle_gamma   90.00
#
_symmetry.space_group_name_H-M   'P 1'
#
loop_
_entity.id
_entity.type
_entity.pdbx_description
1 polymer ?
#
loop_
_entity_poly.entity_id
_entity_poly.type
_entity_poly.pdbx_seq_one_letter_code
_entity_poly.pdbx_strand_id
1 'polypeptide(L)'
;MSLLSFVKFPYRMPDGFEAVDSYDTKDILPSEFRMRFCKVTAAGRLLCDEDGDLHYDDAMTIGNVERREYMLYFESGSLKWIGCFESDGSVCKYEFDVSNYLGDR
;
A
#
# COMPACT_ATOMS: atom_id res chain seq x y z
N MET A 1 -10.11 -9.13 -18.62
CA MET A 1 -9.39 -7.90 -18.26
C MET A 1 -9.57 -7.72 -16.76
N SER A 2 -8.49 -7.86 -15.98
CA SER A 2 -8.54 -7.53 -14.54
C SER A 2 -8.24 -6.04 -14.44
N LEU A 3 -9.16 -5.29 -13.83
CA LEU A 3 -8.92 -3.89 -13.51
C LEU A 3 -8.06 -3.84 -12.27
N LEU A 4 -6.84 -3.35 -12.43
CA LEU A 4 -5.92 -3.09 -11.33
C LEU A 4 -6.19 -1.70 -10.78
N SER A 5 -6.12 -1.58 -9.46
CA SER A 5 -6.09 -0.29 -8.76
C SER A 5 -4.63 0.06 -8.48
N PHE A 6 -4.33 1.35 -8.31
CA PHE A 6 -2.99 1.84 -8.02
C PHE A 6 -2.95 2.50 -6.65
N VAL A 7 -1.89 2.22 -5.90
CA VAL A 7 -1.63 2.80 -4.58
C VAL A 7 -0.29 3.51 -4.61
N LYS A 8 -0.32 4.83 -4.41
CA LYS A 8 0.86 5.63 -4.09
C LYS A 8 1.23 5.41 -2.63
N PHE A 9 2.43 4.90 -2.39
CA PHE A 9 2.94 4.68 -1.03
C PHE A 9 4.34 5.30 -0.88
N PRO A 10 4.42 6.62 -0.62
CA PRO A 10 5.68 7.33 -0.48
C PRO A 10 6.26 7.04 0.92
N TYR A 11 6.84 5.85 1.08
CA TYR A 11 7.34 5.35 2.35
C TYR A 11 8.63 4.57 2.11
N ARG A 12 9.67 4.83 2.90
CA ARG A 12 10.92 4.06 2.84
C ARG A 12 10.67 2.64 3.32
N MET A 13 10.74 1.69 2.40
CA MET A 13 10.46 0.29 2.73
C MET A 13 11.51 -0.25 3.70
N PRO A 14 11.11 -1.08 4.69
CA PRO A 14 11.99 -1.53 5.77
C PRO A 14 13.08 -2.50 5.29
N ASP A 15 12.94 -3.08 4.11
CA ASP A 15 13.95 -3.89 3.44
C ASP A 15 15.05 -3.04 2.75
N GLY A 16 14.98 -1.71 2.87
CA GLY A 16 15.94 -0.78 2.29
C GLY A 16 15.70 -0.47 0.82
N PHE A 17 14.59 -0.93 0.23
CA PHE A 17 14.24 -0.62 -1.14
C PHE A 17 13.85 0.86 -1.31
N GLU A 18 14.37 1.49 -2.36
CA GLU A 18 14.00 2.87 -2.71
C GLU A 18 12.56 2.88 -3.22
N ALA A 19 11.68 3.53 -2.46
CA ALA A 19 10.26 3.60 -2.75
C ALA A 19 10.00 4.14 -4.16
N VAL A 20 9.09 3.48 -4.89
CA VAL A 20 8.60 3.98 -6.17
C VAL A 20 7.31 4.77 -5.97
N ASP A 21 7.01 5.67 -6.90
CA ASP A 21 5.86 6.57 -6.78
C ASP A 21 4.51 5.86 -6.73
N SER A 22 4.39 4.70 -7.39
CA SER A 22 3.12 3.97 -7.56
C SER A 22 3.31 2.46 -7.52
N TYR A 23 2.42 1.79 -6.80
CA TYR A 23 2.30 0.34 -6.71
C TYR A 23 0.95 -0.12 -7.29
N ASP A 24 0.89 -1.32 -7.85
CA ASP A 24 -0.37 -1.94 -8.30
C ASP A 24 -0.97 -2.84 -7.21
N THR A 25 -2.30 -2.92 -7.17
CA THR A 25 -3.03 -3.82 -6.27
C THR A 25 -4.31 -4.35 -6.92
N LYS A 26 -4.72 -5.54 -6.49
CA LYS A 26 -6.00 -6.17 -6.88
C LYS A 26 -7.00 -6.21 -5.72
N ASP A 27 -6.57 -5.85 -4.52
CA ASP A 27 -7.38 -6.00 -3.30
C ASP A 27 -8.36 -4.84 -3.11
N ILE A 28 -8.07 -3.70 -3.74
CA ILE A 28 -9.05 -2.63 -3.91
C ILE A 28 -9.84 -2.90 -5.19
N LEU A 29 -10.90 -3.69 -5.07
CA LEU A 29 -11.80 -3.96 -6.20
C LEU A 29 -12.59 -2.69 -6.54
N PRO A 30 -12.61 -2.28 -7.82
CA PRO A 30 -13.53 -1.23 -8.29
C PRO A 30 -14.98 -1.61 -8.00
N SER A 31 -15.76 -0.67 -7.46
CA SER A 31 -17.22 -0.82 -7.40
C SER A 31 -17.86 -0.80 -8.79
N GLU A 32 -17.23 -0.14 -9.79
CA GLU A 32 -17.85 0.15 -11.10
C GLU A 32 -16.94 -0.02 -12.33
N PHE A 33 -16.13 -1.08 -12.42
CA PHE A 33 -15.17 -1.26 -13.53
C PHE A 33 -14.22 -0.06 -13.78
N ARG A 34 -14.05 0.84 -12.80
CA ARG A 34 -13.16 2.01 -12.88
C ARG A 34 -11.87 1.77 -12.11
N MET A 35 -10.73 2.07 -12.72
CA MET A 35 -9.45 2.03 -11.99
C MET A 35 -9.49 3.03 -10.83
N ARG A 36 -9.02 2.63 -9.66
CA ARG A 36 -8.87 3.53 -8.50
C ARG A 36 -7.42 3.95 -8.35
N PHE A 37 -7.23 5.23 -8.05
CA PHE A 37 -5.94 5.79 -7.64
C PHE A 37 -6.06 6.17 -6.18
N CYS A 38 -5.23 5.54 -5.36
CA CYS A 38 -5.23 5.73 -3.92
C CYS A 38 -3.84 6.13 -3.43
N LYS A 39 -3.76 6.78 -2.28
CA LYS A 39 -2.53 7.16 -1.59
C LYS A 39 -2.63 6.72 -0.13
N VAL A 40 -1.58 6.08 0.37
CA VAL A 40 -1.41 5.92 1.82
C VAL A 40 -0.76 7.18 2.36
N THR A 41 -1.40 7.82 3.34
CA THR A 41 -0.96 9.09 3.95
C THR A 41 0.06 8.86 5.06
N ALA A 42 0.68 9.95 5.55
CA ALA A 42 1.56 9.91 6.71
C ALA A 42 0.86 9.38 7.98
N ALA A 43 -0.46 9.59 8.08
CA ALA A 43 -1.28 9.05 9.15
C ALA A 43 -1.65 7.56 8.96
N GLY A 44 -1.12 6.90 7.92
CA GLY A 44 -1.44 5.51 7.58
C GLY A 44 -2.84 5.33 6.98
N ARG A 45 -3.54 6.40 6.60
CA ARG A 45 -4.89 6.34 6.00
C ARG A 45 -4.81 6.03 4.51
N LEU A 46 -5.72 5.22 4.00
CA LEU A 46 -5.86 4.96 2.56
C LEU A 46 -6.93 5.90 1.97
N LEU A 47 -6.47 6.90 1.22
CA LEU A 47 -7.33 7.85 0.52
C LEU A 47 -7.38 7.51 -0.96
N CYS A 48 -8.55 7.54 -1.59
CA CYS A 48 -8.71 7.40 -3.04
C CYS A 48 -9.34 8.64 -3.64
N ASP A 49 -8.94 9.01 -4.86
CA ASP A 49 -9.33 10.29 -5.47
C ASP A 49 -10.86 10.49 -5.58
N GLU A 50 -11.60 9.44 -5.94
CA GLU A 50 -13.06 9.51 -6.13
C GLU A 50 -13.86 9.16 -4.87
N ASP A 51 -13.33 8.29 -4.01
CA ASP A 51 -14.05 7.74 -2.86
C ASP A 51 -13.66 8.41 -1.52
N GLY A 52 -12.59 9.22 -1.50
CA GLY A 52 -12.06 9.83 -0.29
C GLY A 52 -11.39 8.80 0.62
N ASP A 53 -11.55 8.97 1.93
CA ASP A 53 -10.98 8.04 2.91
C ASP A 53 -11.78 6.74 2.95
N LEU A 54 -11.13 5.64 2.58
CA LEU A 54 -11.81 4.34 2.50
C LEU A 54 -12.05 3.70 3.88
N HIS A 55 -11.41 4.17 4.95
CA HIS A 55 -11.39 3.46 6.23
C HIS A 55 -11.09 1.96 6.08
N TYR A 56 -10.20 1.62 5.14
CA TYR A 56 -9.92 0.24 4.77
C TYR A 56 -9.37 -0.56 5.95
N ASP A 57 -9.92 -1.75 6.18
CA ASP A 57 -9.57 -2.67 7.26
C ASP A 57 -9.39 -4.08 6.68
N ASP A 58 -8.17 -4.39 6.23
CA ASP A 58 -7.70 -5.73 5.92
C ASP A 58 -6.19 -5.68 5.55
N ALA A 59 -5.62 -6.82 5.18
CA ALA A 59 -4.38 -6.90 4.42
C ALA A 59 -4.61 -6.54 2.94
N MET A 60 -3.77 -5.67 2.41
CA MET A 60 -3.66 -5.33 0.99
C MET A 60 -2.26 -5.65 0.49
N THR A 61 -2.17 -6.38 -0.61
CA THR A 61 -0.92 -6.63 -1.32
C THR A 61 -0.70 -5.53 -2.34
N ILE A 62 0.48 -4.92 -2.30
CA ILE A 62 0.94 -3.94 -3.27
C ILE A 62 2.17 -4.49 -4.00
N GLY A 63 2.17 -4.39 -5.32
CA GLY A 63 3.27 -4.81 -6.19
C GLY A 63 3.87 -3.63 -6.94
N ASN A 64 5.09 -3.78 -7.48
CA ASN A 64 5.64 -2.83 -8.43
C ASN A 64 6.20 -3.52 -9.68
N VAL A 65 6.60 -2.71 -10.66
CA VAL A 65 7.18 -3.19 -11.94
C VAL A 65 8.48 -3.98 -11.78
N GLU A 66 9.19 -3.79 -10.66
CA GLU A 66 10.39 -4.56 -10.29
C GLU A 66 10.04 -5.90 -9.61
N ARG A 67 8.75 -6.26 -9.57
CA ARG A 67 8.21 -7.48 -8.98
C ARG A 67 8.51 -7.63 -7.49
N ARG A 68 8.65 -6.52 -6.77
CA ARG A 68 8.59 -6.55 -5.31
C ARG A 68 7.14 -6.45 -4.88
N GLU A 69 6.76 -7.37 -4.01
CA GLU A 69 5.44 -7.41 -3.38
C GLU A 69 5.60 -7.08 -1.90
N TYR A 70 4.63 -6.34 -1.37
CA TYR A 70 4.55 -6.02 0.05
C TYR A 70 3.11 -6.18 0.53
N MET A 71 2.96 -6.54 1.79
CA MET A 71 1.66 -6.66 2.45
C MET A 71 1.45 -5.47 3.38
N LEU A 72 0.47 -4.62 3.11
CA LEU A 72 0.05 -3.53 3.97
C LEU A 72 -1.13 -3.98 4.82
N TYR A 73 -1.02 -3.93 6.14
CA TYR A 73 -2.12 -4.32 7.02
C TYR A 73 -2.75 -3.14 7.71
N PHE A 74 -4.04 -2.96 7.47
CA PHE A 74 -4.82 -1.88 8.04
C PHE A 74 -5.75 -2.40 9.14
N GLU A 75 -5.85 -1.62 10.22
CA GLU A 75 -6.79 -1.86 11.30
C GLU A 75 -7.30 -0.52 11.84
N SER A 76 -8.62 -0.46 12.07
CA SER A 76 -9.33 0.78 12.42
C SER A 76 -9.10 1.92 11.41
N GLY A 77 -9.05 1.57 10.12
CA GLY A 77 -8.81 2.46 8.98
C GLY A 77 -7.40 3.03 8.91
N SER A 78 -6.41 2.40 9.57
CA SER A 78 -5.04 2.90 9.65
C SER A 78 -4.03 1.78 9.46
N LEU A 79 -2.97 2.05 8.69
CA LEU A 79 -1.85 1.14 8.47
C LEU A 79 -1.13 0.86 9.79
N LYS A 80 -1.02 -0.41 10.17
CA LYS A 80 -0.35 -0.86 11.40
C LYS A 80 1.04 -1.43 11.14
N TRP A 81 1.18 -2.22 10.08
CA TRP A 81 2.45 -2.85 9.74
C TRP A 81 2.57 -3.09 8.23
N ILE A 82 3.82 -3.20 7.79
CA ILE A 82 4.23 -3.58 6.44
C ILE A 82 4.91 -4.95 6.51
N GLY A 83 4.48 -5.86 5.65
CA GLY A 83 5.07 -7.17 5.44
C GLY A 83 5.96 -7.17 4.21
N CYS A 84 7.21 -7.58 4.35
CA CYS A 84 8.13 -7.85 3.25
C CYS A 84 8.17 -9.35 2.99
N PHE A 85 7.96 -9.78 1.74
CA PHE A 85 8.08 -11.18 1.36
C PHE A 85 9.55 -11.58 1.21
N GLU A 86 9.92 -12.64 1.91
CA GLU A 86 11.24 -13.26 1.83
C GLU A 86 11.30 -14.28 0.69
N SER A 87 12.53 -14.62 0.28
CA SER A 87 12.76 -15.59 -0.81
C SER A 87 12.25 -17.01 -0.52
N ASP A 88 11.99 -17.35 0.74
CA ASP A 88 11.38 -18.62 1.16
C ASP A 88 9.84 -18.57 1.23
N GLY A 89 9.23 -17.42 0.89
CA GLY A 89 7.79 -17.19 0.95
C GLY A 89 7.26 -16.78 2.33
N SER A 90 8.13 -16.63 3.34
CA SER A 90 7.74 -16.06 4.62
C SER A 90 7.56 -14.53 4.53
N VAL A 91 6.88 -13.94 5.52
CA VAL A 91 6.62 -12.50 5.58
C VAL A 91 7.21 -11.92 6.85
N CYS A 92 8.23 -11.07 6.70
CA CYS A 92 8.78 -10.28 7.80
C CYS A 92 7.93 -9.03 8.01
N LYS A 93 7.40 -8.86 9.22
CA LYS A 93 6.49 -7.76 9.58
C LYS A 93 7.23 -6.65 10.29
N TYR A 94 7.00 -5.42 9.86
CA TYR A 94 7.58 -4.20 10.42
C TYR A 94 6.46 -3.25 10.79
N GLU A 95 6.49 -2.69 11.99
CA GLU A 95 5.51 -1.68 12.40
C GLU A 95 5.57 -0.46 11.48
N PHE A 96 4.40 0.13 11.21
CA PHE A 96 4.33 1.37 10.44
C PHE A 96 4.91 2.51 11.28
N ASP A 97 5.99 3.10 10.78
CA ASP A 97 6.65 4.24 11.42
C ASP A 97 6.59 5.45 10.50
N VAL A 98 5.81 6.45 10.93
CA VAL A 98 5.65 7.72 10.20
C VAL A 98 6.97 8.41 9.89
N SER A 99 8.05 8.15 10.63
CA SER A 99 9.38 8.72 10.37
C SER A 99 9.97 8.28 9.02
N ASN A 100 9.51 7.14 8.48
CA ASN A 100 9.90 6.62 7.17
C ASN A 100 9.05 7.18 6.02
N TYR A 101 8.01 7.97 6.33
CA TYR A 101 7.17 8.58 5.30
C TYR A 101 7.94 9.64 4.51
N LEU A 102 7.86 9.57 3.19
CA LEU A 102 8.59 10.42 2.25
C LEU A 102 7.71 11.49 1.59
N GLY A 103 6.39 11.42 1.79
CA GLY A 103 5.41 12.33 1.18
C GLY A 103 5.19 13.63 1.96
N ASP A 104 5.01 14.71 1.20
CA ASP A 104 4.81 16.12 1.59
C ASP A 104 6.09 16.92 1.92
N ARG A 105 7.16 16.71 1.14
CA ARG A 105 8.22 17.73 0.90
C ARG A 105 7.99 18.47 -0.41
#